data_AF-A0A6J1DD06-F1
#
_entry.id   AF-A0A6J1DD06-F1
#
_cell.length_a   1.000
_cell.length_b   1.000
_cell.length_c   1.000
_cell.angle_alpha   90.00
_cell.angle_beta   90.00
_cell.angle_gamma   90.00
#
_symmetry.space_group_name_H-M   'P 1'
#
loop_
_entity.id
_entity.type
_entity.pdbx_description
1 polymer ?
#
loop_
_entity_poly.entity_id
_entity_poly.type
_entity_poly.pdbx_seq_one_letter_code
_entity_poly.pdbx_strand_id
1 'polypeptide(L)'
;MRWPAAKGGGLGLIAISYVSIDYLSHLSPAWHARLQPALWSLLALAAVLRVPFYKHWSPEFRSVVPFVSSMLFMLAALLFEALSVRFVTAVLGLDWHNEASPLPDTGQWFLLALNEKLPQAVVDILRARIIGLHHFLMLFIMLGFSVLFDSVKAPGLGLAARYMFTMAIGRLLRAITFASTILPSARPWCAYTRFRVPPYPHRWAQKYYIPYAGDADTIRQLINRDIAFADPGQILGDYRPDWGIMSFLLDFLRPTASEGSSWYNLLKKAGGGCNDLLYSGHMLVAVLTAMAWTEAYGGLSSVVVWLFVIHSAQREIRERHHYTVDCVVAIYVGILLWKMTGFIWSAKDVLKRRRLSKLEKIQSKLVQAAKDADINNVRELLKEIEVTNEESDNRRESGVLWFFACATISVALVIVLLAFTWTSDG
;
A
#
# COMPACT_ATOMS: atom_id res chain seq x y z
N MET A 1 -34.93 -18.92 -2.51
CA MET A 1 -33.61 -18.31 -2.23
C MET A 1 -33.82 -17.05 -1.41
N ARG A 2 -33.58 -17.10 -0.09
CA ARG A 2 -33.67 -15.93 0.79
C ARG A 2 -32.34 -15.19 0.73
N TRP A 3 -32.34 -13.95 0.24
CA TRP A 3 -31.21 -13.05 0.41
C TRP A 3 -30.91 -12.90 1.92
N PRO A 4 -29.65 -13.03 2.36
CA PRO A 4 -29.32 -12.76 3.75
C PRO A 4 -29.56 -11.27 4.02
N ALA A 5 -30.33 -10.99 5.06
CA ALA A 5 -30.58 -9.64 5.55
C ALA A 5 -29.24 -8.90 5.76
N ALA A 6 -29.17 -7.67 5.24
CA ALA A 6 -28.06 -6.74 5.39
C ALA A 6 -27.85 -6.34 6.87
N LYS A 7 -27.25 -7.21 7.67
CA LYS A 7 -26.67 -6.84 8.96
C LYS A 7 -25.28 -6.23 8.69
N GLY A 8 -25.22 -4.90 8.53
CA GLY A 8 -23.97 -4.12 8.53
C GLY A 8 -23.68 -3.22 7.32
N GLY A 9 -24.68 -2.73 6.59
CA GLY A 9 -24.50 -2.23 5.20
C GLY A 9 -24.43 -0.72 4.95
N GLY A 10 -24.10 0.14 5.93
CA GLY A 10 -24.08 1.61 5.70
C GLY A 10 -22.81 2.13 5.02
N LEU A 11 -21.65 1.62 5.45
CA LEU A 11 -20.35 2.20 5.08
C LEU A 11 -19.97 1.96 3.61
N GLY A 12 -20.49 0.89 2.99
CA GLY A 12 -20.35 0.64 1.56
C GLY A 12 -20.97 1.72 0.67
N LEU A 13 -22.15 2.21 1.05
CA LEU A 13 -22.80 3.31 0.36
C LEU A 13 -22.04 4.62 0.58
N ILE A 14 -21.56 4.87 1.79
CA ILE A 14 -20.75 6.06 2.12
C ILE A 14 -19.45 6.08 1.30
N ALA A 15 -18.77 4.95 1.16
CA ALA A 15 -17.56 4.82 0.35
C ALA A 15 -17.81 5.12 -1.14
N ILE A 16 -18.92 4.63 -1.70
CA ILE A 16 -19.30 4.93 -3.09
C ILE A 16 -19.69 6.41 -3.23
N SER A 17 -20.41 6.97 -2.25
CA SER A 17 -20.74 8.39 -2.20
C SER A 17 -19.51 9.28 -2.12
N TYR A 18 -18.48 8.89 -1.36
CA TYR A 18 -17.21 9.61 -1.29
C TYR A 18 -16.55 9.72 -2.67
N VAL A 19 -16.40 8.61 -3.40
CA VAL A 19 -15.83 8.62 -4.76
C VAL A 19 -16.70 9.45 -5.71
N SER A 20 -18.03 9.35 -5.58
CA SER A 20 -18.96 10.11 -6.42
C SER A 20 -18.89 11.63 -6.14
N ILE A 21 -18.76 12.04 -4.88
CA ILE A 21 -18.63 13.45 -4.46
C ILE A 21 -17.25 13.99 -4.84
N ASP A 22 -16.19 13.20 -4.75
CA ASP A 22 -14.86 13.61 -5.20
C ASP A 22 -14.85 13.84 -6.72
N TYR A 23 -15.52 12.98 -7.49
CA TYR A 23 -15.68 13.17 -8.93
C TYR A 23 -16.44 14.46 -9.31
N LEU A 24 -17.32 14.96 -8.43
CA LEU A 24 -17.95 16.28 -8.62
C LEU A 24 -16.94 17.42 -8.61
N SER A 25 -15.71 17.25 -8.11
CA SER A 25 -14.65 18.28 -8.25
C SER A 25 -14.37 18.62 -9.72
N HIS A 26 -14.52 17.65 -10.62
CA HIS A 26 -14.32 17.83 -12.05
C HIS A 26 -15.57 18.34 -12.78
N LEU A 27 -16.77 17.94 -12.35
CA LEU A 27 -18.03 18.32 -13.01
C LEU A 27 -18.61 19.63 -12.46
N SER A 28 -18.52 19.84 -11.15
CA SER A 28 -19.14 20.96 -10.44
C SER A 28 -18.39 21.28 -9.14
N PRO A 29 -17.31 22.07 -9.21
CA PRO A 29 -16.48 22.45 -8.05
C PRO A 29 -17.28 23.06 -6.89
N ALA A 30 -18.33 23.84 -7.19
CA ALA A 30 -19.17 24.49 -6.18
C ALA A 30 -19.94 23.50 -5.29
N TRP A 31 -20.39 22.38 -5.86
CA TRP A 31 -21.07 21.32 -5.10
C TRP A 31 -20.07 20.48 -4.32
N HIS A 32 -18.91 20.16 -4.92
CA HIS A 32 -17.83 19.46 -4.24
C HIS A 32 -17.37 20.22 -2.97
N ALA A 33 -17.15 21.54 -3.07
CA ALA A 33 -16.74 22.38 -1.96
C ALA A 33 -17.71 22.40 -0.78
N ARG A 34 -18.99 22.04 -1.00
CA ARG A 34 -20.01 21.95 0.07
C ARG A 34 -20.22 20.52 0.57
N LEU A 35 -20.31 19.56 -0.35
CA LEU A 35 -20.65 18.17 -0.04
C LEU A 35 -19.48 17.42 0.60
N GLN A 36 -18.25 17.66 0.15
CA GLN A 36 -17.07 16.96 0.66
C GLN A 36 -16.83 17.29 2.14
N PRO A 37 -16.78 18.57 2.58
CA PRO A 37 -16.65 18.88 4.00
C PRO A 37 -17.83 18.39 4.83
N ALA A 38 -19.05 18.41 4.29
CA ALA A 38 -20.24 17.92 4.99
C ALA A 38 -20.17 16.42 5.26
N LEU A 39 -19.77 15.62 4.26
CA LEU A 39 -19.59 14.17 4.40
C LEU A 39 -18.55 13.85 5.49
N TRP A 40 -17.40 14.50 5.45
CA TRP A 40 -16.33 14.28 6.42
C TRP A 40 -16.70 14.76 7.82
N SER A 41 -17.42 15.89 7.93
CA SER A 41 -17.91 16.40 9.22
C SER A 41 -18.91 15.43 9.87
N LEU A 42 -19.82 14.85 9.08
CA LEU A 42 -20.76 13.82 9.55
C LEU A 42 -20.03 12.55 9.99
N LEU A 43 -19.02 12.11 9.23
CA LEU A 43 -18.20 10.95 9.59
C LEU A 43 -17.39 11.19 10.87
N ALA A 44 -16.77 12.35 11.00
CA ALA A 44 -16.02 12.74 12.19
C ALA A 44 -16.92 12.81 13.43
N LEU A 45 -18.10 13.44 13.30
CA LEU A 45 -19.08 13.51 14.38
C LEU A 45 -19.55 12.10 14.80
N ALA A 46 -19.88 11.25 13.83
CA ALA A 46 -20.27 9.86 14.10
C ALA A 46 -19.16 9.07 14.82
N ALA A 47 -17.89 9.28 14.43
CA ALA A 47 -16.75 8.65 15.07
C ALA A 47 -16.59 9.13 16.53
N VAL A 48 -16.61 10.44 16.77
CA VAL A 48 -16.49 11.03 18.12
C VAL A 48 -17.60 10.53 19.05
N LEU A 49 -18.84 10.43 18.56
CA LEU A 49 -19.97 9.94 19.36
C LEU A 49 -19.87 8.43 19.68
N ARG A 50 -19.22 7.63 18.83
CA ARG A 50 -19.18 6.16 18.97
C ARG A 50 -17.98 5.63 19.75
N VAL A 51 -16.86 6.34 19.75
CA VAL A 51 -15.64 5.91 20.43
C VAL A 51 -15.82 5.60 21.92
N PRO A 52 -16.53 6.44 22.73
CA PRO A 52 -16.71 6.12 24.15
C PRO A 52 -17.43 4.79 24.40
N PHE A 53 -18.23 4.35 23.43
CA PHE A 53 -19.01 3.11 23.50
C PHE A 53 -18.35 1.93 22.77
N TYR A 54 -17.16 2.11 22.23
CA TYR A 54 -16.46 1.07 21.50
C TYR A 54 -15.95 -0.02 22.46
N LYS A 55 -16.39 -1.26 22.24
CA LYS A 55 -16.20 -2.37 23.17
C LYS A 55 -14.86 -3.08 23.05
N HIS A 56 -14.08 -2.79 22.01
CA HIS A 56 -12.89 -3.57 21.65
C HIS A 56 -11.57 -2.80 21.80
N TRP A 57 -11.50 -1.80 22.70
CA TRP A 57 -10.28 -1.03 22.99
C TRP A 57 -9.09 -1.89 23.45
N SER A 58 -9.30 -2.94 24.23
CA SER A 58 -8.21 -3.82 24.69
C SER A 58 -7.53 -4.57 23.52
N PRO A 59 -8.28 -5.21 22.59
CA PRO A 59 -7.71 -5.70 21.32
C PRO A 59 -7.00 -4.66 20.46
N GLU A 60 -7.49 -3.42 20.40
CA GLU A 60 -6.81 -2.33 19.67
C GLU A 60 -5.45 -2.00 20.30
N PHE A 61 -5.42 -1.84 21.62
CA PHE A 61 -4.18 -1.50 22.34
C PHE A 61 -3.09 -2.55 22.12
N ARG A 62 -3.44 -3.84 22.15
CA ARG A 62 -2.52 -4.95 21.83
C ARG A 62 -2.03 -4.93 20.37
N SER A 63 -2.78 -4.29 19.48
CA SER A 63 -2.45 -4.17 18.06
C SER A 63 -1.55 -2.96 17.75
N VAL A 64 -1.28 -2.08 18.73
CA VAL A 64 -0.40 -0.91 18.56
C VAL A 64 1.02 -1.31 18.23
N VAL A 65 1.62 -2.26 18.96
CA VAL A 65 2.98 -2.72 18.71
C VAL A 65 3.15 -3.25 17.27
N PRO A 66 2.33 -4.22 16.80
CA PRO A 66 2.44 -4.68 15.42
C PRO A 66 2.15 -3.59 14.39
N PHE A 67 1.25 -2.64 14.70
CA PHE A 67 0.97 -1.49 13.84
C PHE A 67 2.20 -0.59 13.69
N VAL A 68 2.82 -0.18 14.79
CA VAL A 68 4.02 0.68 14.79
C VAL A 68 5.19 -0.03 14.10
N SER A 69 5.42 -1.33 14.39
CA SER A 69 6.45 -2.11 13.70
C SER A 69 6.21 -2.19 12.19
N SER A 70 4.96 -2.38 11.78
CA SER A 70 4.59 -2.42 10.35
C SER A 70 4.76 -1.05 9.68
N MET A 71 4.48 0.04 10.40
CA MET A 71 4.68 1.40 9.93
C MET A 71 6.18 1.71 9.74
N LEU A 72 7.03 1.36 10.71
CA LEU A 72 8.49 1.51 10.58
C LEU A 72 9.04 0.70 9.41
N PHE A 73 8.57 -0.55 9.25
CA PHE A 73 8.95 -1.38 8.12
C PHE A 73 8.51 -0.79 6.77
N MET A 74 7.29 -0.26 6.69
CA MET A 74 6.79 0.44 5.50
C MET A 74 7.62 1.69 5.18
N LEU A 75 8.00 2.49 6.18
CA LEU A 75 8.86 3.66 5.98
C LEU A 75 10.25 3.26 5.47
N ALA A 76 10.84 2.19 6.01
CA ALA A 76 12.10 1.65 5.52
C ALA A 76 11.99 1.16 4.06
N ALA A 77 10.89 0.47 3.71
CA ALA A 77 10.63 0.03 2.34
C ALA A 77 10.45 1.21 1.37
N LEU A 78 9.76 2.28 1.79
CA LEU A 78 9.61 3.52 1.02
C LEU A 78 10.95 4.23 0.80
N LEU A 79 11.80 4.29 1.83
CA LEU A 79 13.13 4.87 1.71
C LEU A 79 14.00 4.07 0.73
N PHE A 80 13.97 2.73 0.84
CA PHE A 80 14.66 1.85 -0.10
C PHE A 80 14.15 2.05 -1.54
N GLU A 81 12.83 2.10 -1.74
CA GLU A 81 12.24 2.36 -3.05
C GLU A 81 12.67 3.73 -3.62
N ALA A 82 12.68 4.79 -2.81
CA ALA A 82 13.10 6.12 -3.26
C ALA A 82 14.57 6.12 -3.74
N LEU A 83 15.45 5.41 -3.02
CA LEU A 83 16.84 5.20 -3.41
C LEU A 83 16.94 4.41 -4.73
N SER A 84 16.22 3.28 -4.83
CA SER A 84 16.20 2.44 -6.04
C SER A 84 15.67 3.18 -7.26
N VAL A 85 14.59 3.97 -7.11
CA VAL A 85 14.01 4.81 -8.18
C VAL A 85 15.01 5.82 -8.71
N ARG A 86 15.71 6.52 -7.82
CA ARG A 86 16.74 7.48 -8.23
C ARG A 86 17.90 6.75 -8.92
N PHE A 87 18.37 5.65 -8.34
CA PHE A 87 19.48 4.87 -8.92
C PHE A 87 19.17 4.39 -10.34
N VAL A 88 18.07 3.68 -10.53
CA VAL A 88 17.69 3.12 -11.83
C VAL A 88 17.47 4.21 -12.88
N THR A 89 16.94 5.37 -12.48
CA THR A 89 16.79 6.51 -13.39
C THR A 89 18.13 7.16 -13.74
N ALA A 90 19.03 7.28 -12.77
CA ALA A 90 20.30 7.98 -12.95
C ALA A 90 21.40 7.13 -13.60
N VAL A 91 21.38 5.81 -13.43
CA VAL A 91 22.49 4.92 -13.80
C VAL A 91 22.69 4.79 -15.31
N LEU A 92 21.64 4.86 -16.11
CA LEU A 92 21.73 4.78 -17.58
C LEU A 92 21.90 6.15 -18.26
N GLY A 93 21.72 7.26 -17.52
CA GLY A 93 21.76 8.61 -18.07
C GLY A 93 20.49 8.99 -18.84
N LEU A 94 20.31 10.29 -19.11
CA LEU A 94 19.10 10.79 -19.80
C LEU A 94 19.04 10.41 -21.28
N ASP A 95 20.19 10.26 -21.95
CA ASP A 95 20.21 9.97 -23.39
C ASP A 95 19.61 8.59 -23.67
N TRP A 96 19.97 7.60 -22.85
CA TRP A 96 19.39 6.26 -22.94
C TRP A 96 17.87 6.29 -22.78
N HIS A 97 17.31 7.08 -21.85
CA HIS A 97 15.85 7.15 -21.66
C HIS A 97 15.11 7.77 -22.85
N ASN A 98 15.77 8.68 -23.58
CA ASN A 98 15.19 9.32 -24.77
C ASN A 98 15.32 8.43 -26.01
N GLU A 99 16.43 7.71 -26.16
CA GLU A 99 16.72 6.87 -27.32
C GLU A 99 16.09 5.47 -27.22
N ALA A 100 15.95 4.93 -26.01
CA ALA A 100 15.36 3.62 -25.80
C ALA A 100 13.87 3.64 -26.14
N SER A 101 13.51 2.89 -27.18
CA SER A 101 12.11 2.73 -27.57
C SER A 101 11.34 1.94 -26.50
N PRO A 102 10.08 2.34 -26.18
CA PRO A 102 9.21 1.56 -25.32
C PRO A 102 9.02 0.14 -25.84
N LEU A 103 8.80 -0.81 -24.92
CA LEU A 103 8.49 -2.18 -25.30
C LEU A 103 7.13 -2.25 -26.02
N PRO A 104 6.96 -3.18 -26.98
CA PRO A 104 5.68 -3.38 -27.64
C PRO A 104 4.65 -3.93 -26.64
N ASP A 105 3.63 -3.12 -26.34
CA ASP A 105 2.54 -3.49 -25.42
C ASP A 105 1.21 -3.70 -26.17
N THR A 106 0.95 -4.96 -26.51
CA THR A 106 -0.28 -5.36 -27.20
C THR A 106 -1.54 -5.14 -26.38
N GLY A 107 -1.46 -5.13 -25.05
CA GLY A 107 -2.60 -4.82 -24.20
C GLY A 107 -2.99 -3.34 -24.26
N GLN A 108 -2.00 -2.45 -24.37
CA GLN A 108 -2.27 -1.04 -24.67
C GLN A 108 -2.96 -0.89 -26.03
N TRP A 109 -2.45 -1.55 -27.07
CA TRP A 109 -3.03 -1.48 -28.42
C TRP A 109 -4.45 -1.99 -28.44
N PHE A 110 -4.75 -3.07 -27.70
CA PHE A 110 -6.09 -3.59 -27.54
C PHE A 110 -7.04 -2.56 -26.89
N LEU A 111 -6.63 -1.91 -25.80
CA LEU A 111 -7.44 -0.86 -25.16
C LEU A 111 -7.68 0.35 -26.07
N LEU A 112 -6.70 0.70 -26.92
CA LEU A 112 -6.86 1.75 -27.92
C LEU A 112 -7.81 1.34 -29.03
N ALA A 113 -7.67 0.12 -29.56
CA ALA A 113 -8.56 -0.43 -30.58
C ALA A 113 -10.01 -0.56 -30.08
N LEU A 114 -10.21 -0.84 -28.79
CA LEU A 114 -11.54 -0.83 -28.18
C LEU A 114 -12.17 0.57 -28.17
N ASN A 115 -11.38 1.64 -28.03
CA ASN A 115 -11.93 3.00 -28.08
C ASN A 115 -12.52 3.35 -29.46
N GLU A 116 -11.99 2.77 -30.52
CA GLU A 116 -12.51 2.98 -31.88
C GLU A 116 -13.82 2.21 -32.12
N LYS A 117 -14.03 1.10 -31.40
CA LYS A 117 -15.17 0.19 -31.60
C LYS A 117 -16.31 0.40 -30.61
N LEU A 118 -16.03 0.94 -29.42
CA LEU A 118 -17.03 1.13 -28.38
C LEU A 118 -17.82 2.44 -28.56
N PRO A 119 -19.08 2.51 -28.09
CA PRO A 119 -19.85 3.75 -28.11
C PRO A 119 -19.12 4.88 -27.35
N GLN A 120 -19.21 6.11 -27.85
CA GLN A 120 -18.51 7.27 -27.28
C GLN A 120 -18.76 7.43 -25.77
N ALA A 121 -19.99 7.24 -25.31
CA ALA A 121 -20.33 7.32 -23.89
C ALA A 121 -19.55 6.30 -23.02
N VAL A 122 -19.32 5.08 -23.53
CA VAL A 122 -18.52 4.07 -22.81
C VAL A 122 -17.06 4.47 -22.80
N VAL A 123 -16.55 4.97 -23.92
CA VAL A 123 -15.17 5.47 -24.04
C VAL A 123 -14.92 6.63 -23.08
N ASP A 124 -15.87 7.56 -22.94
CA ASP A 124 -15.77 8.70 -22.03
C ASP A 124 -15.75 8.26 -20.57
N ILE A 125 -16.53 7.25 -20.18
CA ILE A 125 -16.49 6.66 -18.84
C ILE A 125 -15.15 5.97 -18.57
N LEU A 126 -14.64 5.20 -19.52
CA LEU A 126 -13.31 4.59 -19.43
C LEU A 126 -12.22 5.67 -19.41
N ARG A 127 -12.45 6.85 -19.99
CA ARG A 127 -11.51 7.99 -19.98
C ARG A 127 -11.59 8.84 -18.73
N ALA A 128 -12.73 8.88 -18.07
CA ALA A 128 -12.96 9.71 -16.91
C ALA A 128 -12.00 9.37 -15.76
N ARG A 129 -11.56 10.40 -15.04
CA ARG A 129 -10.74 10.28 -13.83
C ARG A 129 -11.65 9.97 -12.62
N ILE A 130 -12.31 8.81 -12.66
CA ILE A 130 -13.28 8.40 -11.63
C ILE A 130 -12.57 8.09 -10.32
N ILE A 131 -11.46 7.35 -10.39
CA ILE A 131 -10.70 6.94 -9.21
C ILE A 131 -9.20 7.14 -9.45
N GLY A 132 -8.50 7.41 -8.35
CA GLY A 132 -7.05 7.57 -8.29
C GLY A 132 -6.49 6.96 -7.01
N LEU A 133 -5.17 7.04 -6.82
CA LEU A 133 -4.50 6.45 -5.67
C LEU A 133 -5.04 6.94 -4.33
N HIS A 134 -5.29 8.25 -4.22
CA HIS A 134 -5.77 8.88 -2.99
C HIS A 134 -7.11 8.29 -2.55
N HIS A 135 -8.00 7.98 -3.50
CA HIS A 135 -9.28 7.34 -3.22
C HIS A 135 -9.10 5.95 -2.61
N PHE A 136 -8.21 5.11 -3.13
CA PHE A 136 -7.95 3.79 -2.55
C PHE A 136 -7.35 3.87 -1.15
N LEU A 137 -6.52 4.88 -0.89
CA LEU A 137 -6.01 5.14 0.45
C LEU A 137 -7.12 5.59 1.40
N MET A 138 -8.01 6.48 0.94
CA MET A 138 -9.15 6.94 1.74
C MET A 138 -10.16 5.83 2.01
N LEU A 139 -10.47 4.98 1.03
CA LEU A 139 -11.31 3.79 1.23
C LEU A 139 -10.71 2.86 2.30
N PHE A 140 -9.40 2.71 2.32
CA PHE A 140 -8.71 1.94 3.36
C PHE A 140 -8.76 2.63 4.74
N ILE A 141 -8.61 3.95 4.81
CA ILE A 141 -8.78 4.70 6.07
C ILE A 141 -10.22 4.55 6.58
N MET A 142 -11.22 4.69 5.70
CA MET A 142 -12.64 4.49 6.02
C MET A 142 -12.89 3.07 6.55
N LEU A 143 -12.21 2.07 5.99
CA LEU A 143 -12.28 0.69 6.47
C LEU A 143 -11.79 0.55 7.92
N GLY A 144 -10.75 1.29 8.31
CA GLY A 144 -10.28 1.38 9.69
C GLY A 144 -11.31 2.00 10.64
N PHE A 145 -11.94 3.11 10.23
CA PHE A 145 -13.04 3.73 11.00
C PHE A 145 -14.28 2.83 11.10
N SER A 146 -14.43 1.93 10.15
CA SER A 146 -15.59 1.06 10.05
C SER A 146 -15.73 0.05 11.20
N VAL A 147 -14.64 -0.19 11.92
CA VAL A 147 -14.61 -0.98 13.14
C VAL A 147 -15.44 -0.34 14.27
N LEU A 148 -15.54 0.99 14.32
CA LEU A 148 -16.39 1.71 15.28
C LEU A 148 -17.90 1.45 15.07
N PHE A 149 -18.27 0.93 13.90
CA PHE A 149 -19.65 0.64 13.51
C PHE A 149 -19.97 -0.86 13.57
N ASP A 150 -19.15 -1.66 14.26
CA ASP A 150 -19.27 -3.12 14.39
C ASP A 150 -19.41 -3.86 13.04
N SER A 151 -18.98 -3.21 11.96
CA SER A 151 -19.13 -3.73 10.60
C SER A 151 -17.98 -4.66 10.23
N VAL A 152 -16.87 -4.59 10.97
CA VAL A 152 -15.71 -5.49 10.87
C VAL A 152 -15.42 -6.08 12.24
N LYS A 153 -15.32 -7.41 12.34
CA LYS A 153 -15.09 -8.13 13.61
C LYS A 153 -13.64 -8.08 14.12
N ALA A 154 -12.73 -7.48 13.35
CA ALA A 154 -11.31 -7.40 13.65
C ALA A 154 -10.92 -6.02 14.21
N PRO A 155 -9.89 -5.94 15.08
CA PRO A 155 -9.38 -4.65 15.55
C PRO A 155 -8.85 -3.83 14.36
N GLY A 156 -9.21 -2.55 14.31
CA GLY A 156 -8.87 -1.63 13.23
C GLY A 156 -7.37 -1.43 13.08
N LEU A 157 -6.64 -1.28 14.19
CA LEU A 157 -5.17 -1.20 14.17
C LEU A 157 -4.54 -2.52 13.72
N GLY A 158 -5.17 -3.66 14.00
CA GLY A 158 -4.71 -4.97 13.54
C GLY A 158 -4.88 -5.13 12.02
N LEU A 159 -6.04 -4.72 11.49
CA LEU A 159 -6.27 -4.67 10.04
C LEU A 159 -5.28 -3.72 9.37
N ALA A 160 -5.03 -2.56 9.99
CA ALA A 160 -4.09 -1.59 9.46
C ALA A 160 -2.64 -2.08 9.48
N ALA A 161 -2.24 -2.77 10.55
CA ALA A 161 -0.94 -3.42 10.64
C ALA A 161 -0.75 -4.45 9.52
N ARG A 162 -1.75 -5.33 9.29
CA ARG A 162 -1.71 -6.31 8.20
C ARG A 162 -1.57 -5.65 6.85
N TYR A 163 -2.35 -4.61 6.59
CA TYR A 163 -2.31 -3.89 5.33
C TYR A 163 -0.96 -3.23 5.09
N MET A 164 -0.45 -2.47 6.05
CA MET A 164 0.86 -1.82 5.94
C MET A 164 2.00 -2.82 5.79
N PHE A 165 1.98 -3.92 6.55
CA PHE A 165 2.99 -4.97 6.44
C PHE A 165 2.98 -5.63 5.06
N THR A 166 1.79 -5.98 4.56
CA THR A 166 1.64 -6.60 3.24
C THR A 166 2.06 -5.65 2.12
N MET A 167 1.69 -4.37 2.24
CA MET A 167 2.11 -3.33 1.32
C MET A 167 3.62 -3.13 1.35
N ALA A 168 4.25 -3.12 2.53
CA ALA A 168 5.69 -2.99 2.67
C ALA A 168 6.44 -4.15 1.99
N ILE A 169 5.97 -5.39 2.17
CA ILE A 169 6.54 -6.55 1.45
C ILE A 169 6.41 -6.37 -0.06
N GLY A 170 5.22 -6.03 -0.56
CA GLY A 170 5.01 -5.82 -1.99
C GLY A 170 5.91 -4.71 -2.53
N ARG A 171 5.97 -3.56 -1.86
CA ARG A 171 6.85 -2.46 -2.28
C ARG A 171 8.33 -2.84 -2.26
N LEU A 172 8.77 -3.61 -1.27
CA LEU A 172 10.14 -4.11 -1.20
C LEU A 172 10.45 -5.08 -2.36
N LEU A 173 9.58 -6.07 -2.62
CA LEU A 173 9.74 -7.00 -3.74
C LEU A 173 9.78 -6.27 -5.08
N ARG A 174 8.90 -5.28 -5.25
CA ARG A 174 8.89 -4.41 -6.43
C ARG A 174 10.19 -3.61 -6.55
N ALA A 175 10.68 -3.00 -5.47
CA ALA A 175 11.91 -2.22 -5.49
C ALA A 175 13.15 -3.08 -5.79
N ILE A 176 13.21 -4.31 -5.24
CA ILE A 176 14.30 -5.26 -5.52
C ILE A 176 14.30 -5.64 -7.00
N THR A 177 13.16 -6.12 -7.52
CA THR A 177 13.05 -6.53 -8.94
C THR A 177 13.39 -5.38 -9.89
N PHE A 178 12.92 -4.18 -9.57
CA PHE A 178 13.20 -2.97 -10.31
C PHE A 178 14.68 -2.53 -10.27
N ALA A 179 15.31 -2.60 -9.10
CA ALA A 179 16.74 -2.28 -8.98
C ALA A 179 17.62 -3.33 -9.68
N SER A 180 17.16 -4.58 -9.75
CA SER A 180 17.87 -5.69 -10.40
C SER A 180 17.70 -5.71 -11.92
N THR A 181 16.63 -5.13 -12.47
CA THR A 181 16.39 -5.14 -13.93
C THR A 181 15.72 -3.84 -14.36
N ILE A 182 16.42 -3.09 -15.21
CA ILE A 182 15.96 -1.79 -15.73
C ILE A 182 15.30 -2.00 -17.08
N LEU A 183 14.04 -1.60 -17.18
CA LEU A 183 13.25 -1.66 -18.40
C LEU A 183 12.93 -0.25 -18.90
N PRO A 184 12.88 -0.04 -20.23
CA PRO A 184 12.61 1.27 -20.79
C PRO A 184 11.19 1.72 -20.44
N SER A 185 11.04 3.01 -20.18
CA SER A 185 9.75 3.60 -19.85
C SER A 185 8.73 3.46 -20.97
N ALA A 186 7.46 3.27 -20.63
CA ALA A 186 6.35 3.46 -21.56
C ALA A 186 6.25 4.92 -22.07
N ARG A 187 6.87 5.88 -21.37
CA ARG A 187 6.97 7.30 -21.73
C ARG A 187 8.44 7.75 -21.77
N PRO A 188 9.11 7.71 -22.93
CA PRO A 188 10.54 8.03 -23.06
C PRO A 188 10.94 9.40 -22.47
N TRP A 189 10.08 10.41 -22.63
CA TRP A 189 10.32 11.77 -22.12
C TRP A 189 10.14 11.94 -20.60
N CYS A 190 9.74 10.89 -19.86
CA CYS A 190 9.48 10.99 -18.42
C CYS A 190 10.73 11.38 -17.64
N ALA A 191 11.87 10.71 -17.92
CA ALA A 191 13.09 10.93 -17.16
C ALA A 191 13.61 12.37 -17.33
N TYR A 192 13.64 12.86 -18.57
CA TYR A 192 14.09 14.21 -18.90
C TYR A 192 13.26 15.31 -18.24
N THR A 193 11.95 15.10 -18.13
CA THR A 193 11.03 16.10 -17.54
C THR A 193 11.06 16.13 -16.01
N ARG A 194 11.41 15.00 -15.36
CA ARG A 194 11.34 14.85 -13.89
C ARG A 194 12.69 14.87 -13.18
N PHE A 195 13.76 14.43 -13.84
CA PHE A 195 15.05 14.20 -13.23
C PHE A 195 16.13 15.08 -13.87
N ARG A 196 17.00 15.62 -13.03
CA ARG A 196 18.20 16.35 -13.46
C ARG A 196 19.40 15.46 -13.21
N VAL A 197 19.65 14.53 -14.12
CA VAL A 197 20.80 13.62 -14.07
C VAL A 197 21.68 13.83 -15.31
N PRO A 198 22.98 13.48 -15.25
CA PRO A 198 23.83 13.60 -16.42
C PRO A 198 23.30 12.80 -17.61
N PRO A 199 23.54 13.28 -18.85
CA PRO A 199 23.03 12.63 -20.07
C PRO A 199 23.66 11.25 -20.31
N TYR A 200 24.94 11.09 -19.97
CA TYR A 200 25.71 9.87 -20.18
C TYR A 200 25.50 8.83 -19.05
N PRO A 201 25.69 7.52 -19.32
CA PRO A 201 25.56 6.45 -18.33
C PRO A 201 26.58 6.57 -17.19
N HIS A 202 26.26 6.03 -16.02
CA HIS A 202 27.19 5.93 -14.88
C HIS A 202 28.31 4.91 -15.17
N ARG A 203 29.43 4.99 -14.44
CA ARG A 203 30.62 4.14 -14.61
C ARG A 203 30.31 2.65 -14.63
N TRP A 204 29.38 2.19 -13.79
CA TRP A 204 28.97 0.79 -13.78
C TRP A 204 28.26 0.38 -15.07
N ALA A 205 27.35 1.20 -15.58
CA ALA A 205 26.66 0.93 -16.85
C ALA A 205 27.64 0.98 -18.02
N GLN A 206 28.57 1.95 -18.05
CA GLN A 206 29.61 2.04 -19.07
C GLN A 206 30.49 0.78 -19.13
N LYS A 207 30.77 0.15 -17.99
CA LYS A 207 31.59 -1.07 -17.93
C LYS A 207 30.80 -2.35 -18.20
N TYR A 208 29.59 -2.48 -17.65
CA TYR A 208 28.88 -3.76 -17.58
C TYR A 208 27.67 -3.86 -18.52
N TYR A 209 27.21 -2.77 -19.13
CA TYR A 209 26.02 -2.76 -19.98
C TYR A 209 26.31 -2.22 -21.38
N ILE A 210 26.81 -0.98 -21.50
CA ILE A 210 26.91 -0.26 -22.78
C ILE A 210 27.69 -1.05 -23.86
N PRO A 211 28.87 -1.63 -23.59
CA PRO A 211 29.64 -2.31 -24.62
C PRO A 211 28.98 -3.59 -25.14
N TYR A 212 28.07 -4.16 -24.35
CA TYR A 212 27.42 -5.44 -24.62
C TYR A 212 25.96 -5.27 -25.07
N ALA A 213 25.42 -4.05 -25.11
CA ALA A 213 24.00 -3.83 -25.37
C ALA A 213 23.64 -3.97 -26.86
N GLY A 214 24.59 -3.70 -27.77
CA GLY A 214 24.33 -3.58 -29.21
C GLY A 214 25.06 -4.57 -30.11
N ASP A 215 26.03 -5.33 -29.59
CA ASP A 215 26.86 -6.23 -30.40
C ASP A 215 26.74 -7.68 -29.92
N ALA A 216 26.30 -8.56 -30.81
CA ALA A 216 26.12 -9.98 -30.51
C ALA A 216 27.44 -10.70 -30.22
N ASP A 217 28.55 -10.29 -30.86
CA ASP A 217 29.84 -10.93 -30.68
C ASP A 217 30.45 -10.62 -29.31
N THR A 218 30.30 -9.38 -28.81
CA THR A 218 30.72 -9.02 -27.46
C THR A 218 29.93 -9.76 -26.39
N ILE A 219 28.60 -9.92 -26.55
CA ILE A 219 27.77 -10.74 -25.65
C ILE A 219 28.24 -12.19 -25.66
N ARG A 220 28.49 -12.76 -26.85
CA ARG A 220 28.96 -14.14 -26.98
C ARG A 220 30.28 -14.36 -26.25
N GLN A 221 31.21 -13.42 -26.39
CA GLN A 221 32.49 -13.47 -25.68
C GLN A 221 32.32 -13.29 -24.16
N LEU A 222 31.40 -12.43 -23.71
CA LEU A 222 31.09 -12.24 -22.29
C LEU A 222 30.58 -13.54 -21.68
N ILE A 223 29.66 -14.23 -22.35
CA ILE A 223 29.13 -15.53 -21.91
C ILE A 223 30.24 -16.60 -21.85
N ASN A 224 31.12 -16.63 -22.84
CA ASN A 224 32.19 -17.62 -22.90
C ASN A 224 33.28 -17.41 -21.85
N ARG A 225 33.59 -16.14 -21.53
CA ARG A 225 34.70 -15.78 -20.63
C ARG A 225 34.25 -15.50 -19.20
N ASP A 226 32.96 -15.23 -18.99
CA ASP A 226 32.33 -14.84 -17.72
C ASP A 226 33.01 -13.64 -17.03
N ILE A 227 33.58 -12.73 -17.82
CA ILE A 227 34.23 -11.50 -17.35
C ILE A 227 33.89 -10.34 -18.27
N ALA A 228 33.69 -9.15 -17.68
CA ALA A 228 33.58 -7.92 -18.45
C ALA A 228 34.96 -7.50 -18.97
N PHE A 229 35.17 -7.63 -20.29
CA PHE A 229 36.47 -7.43 -20.95
C PHE A 229 36.53 -6.20 -21.87
N ALA A 230 35.38 -5.65 -22.28
CA ALA A 230 35.34 -4.51 -23.18
C ALA A 230 35.83 -3.22 -22.48
N ASP A 231 36.60 -2.42 -23.21
CA ASP A 231 37.06 -1.12 -22.73
C ASP A 231 35.86 -0.15 -22.67
N PRO A 232 35.55 0.43 -21.50
CA PRO A 232 34.45 1.40 -21.36
C PRO A 232 34.72 2.74 -22.07
N GLY A 233 35.91 2.96 -22.60
CA GLY A 233 36.30 4.22 -23.24
C GLY A 233 36.52 5.34 -22.22
N GLN A 234 36.28 6.60 -22.63
CA GLN A 234 36.54 7.75 -21.77
C GLN A 234 35.48 7.85 -20.65
N ILE A 235 35.90 7.57 -19.41
CA ILE A 235 35.07 7.74 -18.23
C ILE A 235 34.98 9.23 -17.87
N LEU A 236 33.79 9.81 -18.04
CA LEU A 236 33.50 11.17 -17.62
C LEU A 236 33.41 11.28 -16.09
N GLY A 237 33.91 12.39 -15.55
CA GLY A 237 33.86 12.69 -14.12
C GLY A 237 32.49 13.22 -13.71
N ASP A 238 31.93 12.67 -12.62
CA ASP A 238 30.67 13.15 -12.05
C ASP A 238 30.93 14.13 -10.89
N TYR A 239 29.98 15.04 -10.64
CA TYR A 239 30.01 15.93 -9.48
C TYR A 239 29.93 15.11 -8.18
N ARG A 240 30.85 15.36 -7.25
CA ARG A 240 30.95 14.62 -5.97
C ARG A 240 31.02 15.58 -4.78
N PRO A 241 29.88 15.94 -4.17
CA PRO A 241 29.85 16.68 -2.92
C PRO A 241 30.33 15.82 -1.74
N ASP A 242 30.89 16.44 -0.71
CA ASP A 242 31.24 15.75 0.53
C ASP A 242 30.00 15.67 1.44
N TRP A 243 29.45 14.46 1.59
CA TRP A 243 28.34 14.15 2.49
C TRP A 243 28.79 13.43 3.77
N GLY A 244 30.09 13.43 4.06
CA GLY A 244 30.68 12.72 5.19
C GLY A 244 30.37 11.22 5.13
N ILE A 245 29.71 10.71 6.17
CA ILE A 245 29.35 9.28 6.29
C ILE A 245 28.41 8.84 5.16
N MET A 246 27.62 9.75 4.59
CA MET A 246 26.66 9.43 3.53
C MET A 246 27.25 9.51 2.12
N SER A 247 28.56 9.76 1.98
CA SER A 247 29.23 9.85 0.68
C SER A 247 29.19 8.55 -0.14
N PHE A 248 28.91 7.40 0.48
CA PHE A 248 28.66 6.15 -0.26
C PHE A 248 27.40 6.23 -1.15
N LEU A 249 26.45 7.11 -0.85
CA LEU A 249 25.23 7.32 -1.64
C LEU A 249 25.48 8.05 -2.96
N LEU A 250 26.67 8.64 -3.16
CA LEU A 250 26.99 9.43 -4.35
C LEU A 250 26.79 8.63 -5.64
N ASP A 251 27.26 7.38 -5.67
CA ASP A 251 27.18 6.52 -6.85
C ASP A 251 25.75 6.01 -7.09
N PHE A 252 24.88 6.06 -6.08
CA PHE A 252 23.47 5.67 -6.19
C PHE A 252 22.54 6.84 -6.54
N LEU A 253 22.73 7.99 -5.90
CA LEU A 253 21.88 9.17 -6.07
C LEU A 253 22.31 10.05 -7.24
N ARG A 254 23.60 9.98 -7.61
CA ARG A 254 24.24 10.71 -8.72
C ARG A 254 23.83 12.19 -8.76
N PRO A 255 24.28 12.99 -7.76
CA PRO A 255 23.89 14.39 -7.64
C PRO A 255 24.48 15.24 -8.77
N THR A 256 23.81 16.33 -9.11
CA THR A 256 24.36 17.40 -9.96
C THR A 256 24.64 18.67 -9.17
N ALA A 257 25.56 19.52 -9.64
CA ALA A 257 25.89 20.78 -8.98
C ALA A 257 24.67 21.71 -8.77
N SER A 258 23.65 21.59 -9.63
CA SER A 258 22.40 22.37 -9.55
C SER A 258 21.39 21.87 -8.52
N GLU A 259 21.51 20.62 -8.05
CA GLU A 259 20.53 20.00 -7.14
C GLU A 259 20.80 20.29 -5.66
N GLY A 260 21.92 20.95 -5.36
CA GLY A 260 22.33 21.36 -4.01
C GLY A 260 23.23 20.35 -3.31
N SER A 261 23.72 20.72 -2.13
CA SER A 261 24.75 19.98 -1.39
C SER A 261 24.21 18.87 -0.49
N SER A 262 22.90 18.60 -0.45
CA SER A 262 22.32 17.66 0.51
C SER A 262 21.66 16.44 -0.13
N TRP A 263 22.06 15.25 0.30
CA TRP A 263 21.54 13.97 -0.20
C TRP A 263 20.04 13.80 0.02
N TYR A 264 19.47 14.28 1.14
CA TYR A 264 18.04 14.08 1.42
C TYR A 264 17.14 14.92 0.50
N ASN A 265 17.64 16.02 -0.06
CA ASN A 265 16.87 16.82 -1.02
C ASN A 265 16.61 16.05 -2.33
N LEU A 266 17.52 15.15 -2.69
CA LEU A 266 17.35 14.28 -3.86
C LEU A 266 16.25 13.25 -3.63
N LEU A 267 16.13 12.75 -2.40
CA LEU A 267 15.05 11.84 -2.00
C LEU A 267 13.69 12.54 -1.94
N LYS A 268 13.64 13.80 -1.47
CA LYS A 268 12.39 14.59 -1.49
C LYS A 268 11.90 14.88 -2.91
N LYS A 269 12.82 14.97 -3.88
CA LYS A 269 12.51 15.16 -5.31
C LYS A 269 12.25 13.85 -6.05
N ALA A 270 12.50 12.69 -5.41
CA ALA A 270 12.21 11.39 -6.00
C ALA A 270 10.68 11.16 -6.01
N GLY A 271 10.02 11.71 -7.03
CA GLY A 271 8.67 11.27 -7.40
C GLY A 271 8.67 9.82 -7.91
N GLY A 272 7.51 9.33 -8.33
CA GLY A 272 7.42 8.00 -8.97
C GLY A 272 8.43 7.85 -10.12
N GLY A 273 9.08 6.68 -10.20
CA GLY A 273 10.09 6.39 -11.21
C GLY A 273 9.56 6.49 -12.63
N CYS A 274 10.46 6.77 -13.56
CA CYS A 274 10.14 6.82 -14.99
C CYS A 274 10.36 5.49 -15.69
N ASN A 275 11.32 4.71 -15.22
CA ASN A 275 11.55 3.37 -15.72
C ASN A 275 10.41 2.44 -15.31
N ASP A 276 10.27 1.40 -16.11
CA ASP A 276 9.24 0.41 -15.87
C ASP A 276 9.56 -0.47 -14.65
N LEU A 277 8.53 -0.88 -13.93
CA LEU A 277 8.60 -1.70 -12.74
C LEU A 277 7.84 -2.99 -13.01
N LEU A 278 8.42 -4.14 -12.63
CA LEU A 278 7.84 -5.48 -12.83
C LEU A 278 6.35 -5.58 -12.44
N TYR A 279 5.89 -4.75 -11.50
CA TYR A 279 4.48 -4.46 -11.33
C TYR A 279 4.19 -3.05 -10.80
N SER A 280 2.97 -2.57 -11.04
CA SER A 280 2.55 -1.21 -10.65
C SER A 280 2.29 -1.09 -9.15
N GLY A 281 2.90 -0.08 -8.52
CA GLY A 281 2.68 0.26 -7.12
C GLY A 281 1.27 0.82 -6.86
N HIS A 282 0.72 1.58 -7.81
CA HIS A 282 -0.65 2.10 -7.75
C HIS A 282 -1.65 0.94 -7.72
N MET A 283 -1.45 -0.03 -8.61
CA MET A 283 -2.30 -1.21 -8.69
C MET A 283 -2.15 -2.11 -7.47
N LEU A 284 -0.94 -2.24 -6.91
CA LEU A 284 -0.75 -2.96 -5.66
C LEU A 284 -1.61 -2.36 -4.53
N VAL A 285 -1.57 -1.04 -4.34
CA VAL A 285 -2.39 -0.34 -3.33
C VAL A 285 -3.88 -0.59 -3.60
N ALA A 286 -4.33 -0.41 -4.84
CA ALA A 286 -5.72 -0.61 -5.24
C ALA A 286 -6.21 -2.04 -4.94
N VAL A 287 -5.41 -3.05 -5.27
CA VAL A 287 -5.74 -4.46 -5.06
C VAL A 287 -5.73 -4.83 -3.58
N LEU A 288 -4.74 -4.36 -2.81
CA LEU A 288 -4.73 -4.60 -1.36
C LEU A 288 -5.93 -3.94 -0.69
N THR A 289 -6.34 -2.75 -1.13
CA THR A 289 -7.56 -2.09 -0.65
C THR A 289 -8.80 -2.92 -1.01
N ALA A 290 -8.91 -3.40 -2.25
CA ALA A 290 -10.04 -4.24 -2.67
C ALA A 290 -10.10 -5.57 -1.91
N MET A 291 -8.95 -6.18 -1.61
CA MET A 291 -8.86 -7.40 -0.80
C MET A 291 -9.29 -7.15 0.64
N ALA A 292 -8.76 -6.10 1.28
CA ALA A 292 -9.17 -5.69 2.63
C ALA A 292 -10.67 -5.38 2.69
N TRP A 293 -11.18 -4.69 1.67
CA TRP A 293 -12.59 -4.35 1.54
C TRP A 293 -13.46 -5.59 1.36
N THR A 294 -13.04 -6.55 0.54
CA THR A 294 -13.80 -7.79 0.29
C THR A 294 -13.89 -8.66 1.53
N GLU A 295 -12.85 -8.70 2.36
CA GLU A 295 -12.88 -9.42 3.64
C GLU A 295 -13.81 -8.77 4.67
N ALA A 296 -14.02 -7.47 4.58
CA ALA A 296 -14.85 -6.70 5.51
C ALA A 296 -16.30 -6.53 5.06
N TYR A 297 -16.49 -6.08 3.82
CA TYR A 297 -17.75 -5.73 3.18
C TYR A 297 -17.92 -6.56 1.91
N GLY A 298 -18.32 -7.82 2.07
CA GLY A 298 -18.75 -8.64 0.95
C GLY A 298 -19.99 -8.07 0.23
N GLY A 299 -20.38 -8.68 -0.89
CA GLY A 299 -21.56 -8.26 -1.65
C GLY A 299 -21.30 -7.13 -2.66
N LEU A 300 -22.32 -6.31 -2.95
CA LEU A 300 -22.29 -5.34 -4.06
C LEU A 300 -21.19 -4.27 -3.91
N SER A 301 -20.92 -3.79 -2.70
CA SER A 301 -19.86 -2.80 -2.47
C SER A 301 -18.48 -3.32 -2.84
N SER A 302 -18.19 -4.60 -2.56
CA SER A 302 -16.93 -5.24 -2.96
C SER A 302 -16.84 -5.33 -4.49
N VAL A 303 -17.93 -5.71 -5.17
CA VAL A 303 -17.97 -5.74 -6.65
C VAL A 303 -17.64 -4.36 -7.23
N VAL A 304 -18.21 -3.29 -6.70
CA VAL A 304 -17.92 -1.92 -7.16
C VAL A 304 -16.46 -1.54 -6.94
N VAL A 305 -15.87 -1.88 -5.78
CA VAL A 305 -14.44 -1.62 -5.54
C VAL A 305 -13.55 -2.40 -6.51
N TRP A 306 -13.88 -3.64 -6.85
CA TRP A 306 -13.15 -4.39 -7.88
C TRP A 306 -13.32 -3.81 -9.29
N LEU A 307 -14.50 -3.28 -9.63
CA LEU A 307 -14.69 -2.53 -10.87
C LEU A 307 -13.82 -1.27 -10.90
N PHE A 308 -13.64 -0.58 -9.78
CA PHE A 308 -12.70 0.52 -9.67
C PHE A 308 -11.24 0.10 -9.85
N VAL A 309 -10.84 -1.08 -9.36
CA VAL A 309 -9.50 -1.64 -9.64
C VAL A 309 -9.32 -1.88 -11.13
N ILE A 310 -10.29 -2.51 -11.80
CA ILE A 310 -10.24 -2.74 -13.25
C ILE A 310 -10.18 -1.41 -14.01
N HIS A 311 -10.97 -0.43 -13.58
CA HIS A 311 -10.96 0.90 -14.18
C HIS A 311 -9.61 1.59 -14.03
N SER A 312 -9.02 1.53 -12.83
CA SER A 312 -7.67 2.05 -12.59
C SER A 312 -6.64 1.35 -13.47
N ALA A 313 -6.66 0.02 -13.55
CA ALA A 313 -5.73 -0.76 -14.38
C ALA A 313 -5.80 -0.34 -15.86
N GLN A 314 -7.00 -0.27 -16.42
CA GLN A 314 -7.18 0.14 -17.81
C GLN A 314 -6.62 1.54 -18.07
N ARG A 315 -6.73 2.45 -17.09
CA ARG A 315 -6.26 3.83 -17.23
C ARG A 315 -4.75 3.91 -17.21
N GLU A 316 -4.12 3.22 -16.26
CA GLU A 316 -2.66 3.15 -16.14
C GLU A 316 -2.01 2.63 -17.43
N ILE A 317 -2.59 1.59 -18.03
CA ILE A 317 -2.13 1.02 -19.30
C ILE A 317 -2.37 1.99 -20.45
N ARG A 318 -3.61 2.47 -20.62
CA ARG A 318 -3.98 3.32 -21.77
C ARG A 318 -3.16 4.60 -21.82
N GLU A 319 -2.97 5.25 -20.67
CA GLU A 319 -2.23 6.49 -20.55
C GLU A 319 -0.71 6.27 -20.58
N ARG A 320 -0.20 5.03 -20.73
CA ARG A 320 1.24 4.71 -20.70
C ARG A 320 1.91 5.08 -19.38
N HIS A 321 1.21 4.94 -18.26
CA HIS A 321 1.85 5.05 -16.95
C HIS A 321 2.61 3.77 -16.60
N HIS A 322 2.08 2.62 -17.01
CA HIS A 322 2.64 1.29 -16.83
C HIS A 322 2.33 0.44 -18.06
N TYR A 323 3.11 -0.61 -18.30
CA TYR A 323 2.75 -1.63 -19.26
C TYR A 323 1.60 -2.49 -18.74
N THR A 324 0.91 -3.17 -19.65
CA THR A 324 -0.15 -4.14 -19.33
C THR A 324 0.32 -5.20 -18.34
N VAL A 325 1.54 -5.72 -18.53
CA VAL A 325 2.09 -6.76 -17.66
C VAL A 325 2.19 -6.27 -16.22
N ASP A 326 2.64 -5.04 -15.97
CA ASP A 326 2.81 -4.53 -14.61
C ASP A 326 1.50 -4.43 -13.85
N CYS A 327 0.43 -4.06 -14.56
CA CYS A 327 -0.90 -3.94 -13.98
C CYS A 327 -1.50 -5.31 -13.67
N VAL A 328 -1.37 -6.27 -14.59
CA VAL A 328 -1.85 -7.65 -14.39
C VAL A 328 -1.07 -8.34 -13.27
N VAL A 329 0.25 -8.21 -13.27
CA VAL A 329 1.14 -8.75 -12.23
C VAL A 329 0.80 -8.17 -10.88
N ALA A 330 0.58 -6.86 -10.78
CA ALA A 330 0.18 -6.23 -9.52
C ALA A 330 -1.12 -6.82 -8.95
N ILE A 331 -2.08 -7.18 -9.81
CA ILE A 331 -3.36 -7.78 -9.39
C ILE A 331 -3.12 -9.16 -8.74
N TYR A 332 -2.47 -10.09 -9.44
CA TYR A 332 -2.30 -11.42 -8.86
C TYR A 332 -1.28 -11.43 -7.72
N VAL A 333 -0.20 -10.64 -7.79
CA VAL A 333 0.78 -10.51 -6.70
C VAL A 333 0.12 -9.89 -5.47
N GLY A 334 -0.72 -8.85 -5.63
CA GLY A 334 -1.45 -8.25 -4.53
C GLY A 334 -2.39 -9.24 -3.83
N ILE A 335 -3.12 -10.06 -4.59
CA ILE A 335 -3.99 -11.11 -4.05
C ILE A 335 -3.15 -12.18 -3.31
N LEU A 336 -2.08 -12.67 -3.93
CA LEU A 336 -1.20 -13.69 -3.35
C LEU A 336 -0.53 -13.20 -2.08
N LEU A 337 0.03 -11.99 -2.08
CA LEU A 337 0.64 -11.37 -0.90
C LEU A 337 -0.38 -11.23 0.21
N TRP A 338 -1.59 -10.75 -0.08
CA TRP A 338 -2.64 -10.60 0.93
C TRP A 338 -3.06 -11.92 1.57
N LYS A 339 -3.16 -13.00 0.77
CA LYS A 339 -3.47 -14.35 1.27
C LYS A 339 -2.29 -14.94 2.04
N MET A 340 -1.08 -14.79 1.53
CA MET A 340 0.14 -15.30 2.14
C MET A 340 0.41 -14.59 3.47
N THR A 341 0.38 -13.26 3.56
CA THR A 341 0.58 -12.58 4.85
C THR A 341 -0.56 -12.81 5.83
N GLY A 342 -1.73 -13.27 5.36
CA GLY A 342 -2.90 -13.57 6.18
C GLY A 342 -2.65 -14.61 7.27
N PHE A 343 -1.79 -15.60 7.06
CA PHE A 343 -1.52 -16.64 8.10
C PHE A 343 -0.89 -16.04 9.35
N ILE A 344 -0.04 -15.01 9.19
CA ILE A 344 0.68 -14.34 10.30
C ILE A 344 -0.34 -13.74 11.28
N TRP A 345 -1.42 -13.20 10.74
CA TRP A 345 -2.47 -12.56 11.51
C TRP A 345 -3.53 -13.56 12.01
N SER A 346 -3.80 -14.63 11.26
CA SER A 346 -4.69 -15.72 11.69
C SER A 346 -4.12 -16.56 12.84
N ALA A 347 -2.79 -16.66 13.00
CA ALA A 347 -2.17 -17.48 14.05
C ALA A 347 -2.53 -17.00 15.47
N LYS A 348 -2.70 -15.68 15.67
CA LYS A 348 -3.16 -15.10 16.93
C LYS A 348 -4.62 -15.48 17.23
N ASP A 349 -5.46 -15.57 16.21
CA ASP A 349 -6.86 -16.01 16.36
C ASP A 349 -6.97 -17.52 16.65
N VAL A 350 -6.03 -18.33 16.16
CA VAL A 350 -5.95 -19.77 16.46
C VAL A 350 -5.56 -20.00 17.93
N LEU A 351 -4.59 -19.23 18.45
CA LEU A 351 -4.21 -19.32 19.87
C LEU A 351 -5.37 -18.91 20.79
N LYS A 352 -6.12 -17.86 20.40
CA LYS A 352 -7.33 -17.41 21.10
C LYS A 352 -8.44 -18.47 21.04
N ARG A 353 -8.68 -19.08 19.87
CA ARG A 353 -9.63 -20.21 19.72
C ARG A 353 -9.24 -21.41 20.57
N ARG A 354 -7.95 -21.74 20.65
CA ARG A 354 -7.45 -22.81 21.54
C ARG A 354 -7.73 -22.49 23.01
N ARG A 355 -7.48 -21.26 23.47
CA ARG A 355 -7.82 -20.83 24.84
C ARG A 355 -9.33 -20.90 25.11
N LEU A 356 -10.16 -20.40 24.20
CA LEU A 356 -11.62 -20.48 24.30
C LEU A 356 -12.10 -21.94 24.38
N SER A 357 -11.56 -22.82 23.54
CA SER A 357 -11.90 -24.25 23.60
C SER A 357 -11.45 -24.93 24.91
N LYS A 358 -10.37 -24.45 25.54
CA LYS A 358 -9.95 -24.92 26.87
C LYS A 358 -10.94 -24.44 27.95
N LEU A 359 -11.35 -23.17 27.90
CA LEU A 359 -12.34 -22.62 28.83
C LEU A 359 -13.70 -23.30 28.68
N GLU A 360 -14.14 -23.60 27.46
CA GLU A 360 -15.38 -24.36 27.21
C GLU A 360 -15.30 -25.78 27.78
N LYS A 361 -14.14 -26.44 27.66
CA LYS A 361 -13.89 -27.75 28.31
C LYS A 361 -13.92 -27.64 29.83
N ILE A 362 -13.32 -26.61 30.42
CA ILE A 362 -13.35 -26.37 31.87
C ILE A 362 -14.79 -26.11 32.33
N GLN A 363 -15.56 -25.30 31.60
CA GLN A 363 -16.97 -25.06 31.88
C GLN A 363 -17.79 -26.36 31.81
N SER A 364 -17.58 -27.20 30.80
CA SER A 364 -18.27 -28.50 30.70
C SER A 364 -17.91 -29.43 31.87
N LYS A 365 -16.65 -29.43 32.31
CA LYS A 365 -16.19 -30.23 33.45
C LYS A 365 -16.77 -29.71 34.76
N LEU A 366 -16.89 -28.40 34.91
CA LEU A 366 -17.45 -27.76 36.10
C LEU A 366 -18.95 -28.05 36.23
N VAL A 367 -19.69 -28.02 35.11
CA VAL A 367 -21.11 -28.43 35.07
C VAL A 367 -21.28 -29.92 35.41
N GLN A 368 -20.38 -30.78 34.94
CA GLN A 368 -20.40 -32.20 35.26
C GLN A 368 -20.06 -32.46 36.73
N ALA A 369 -19.00 -31.86 37.26
CA ALA A 369 -18.60 -31.99 38.67
C ALA A 369 -19.68 -31.45 39.63
N ALA A 370 -20.39 -30.38 39.25
CA ALA A 370 -21.52 -29.86 40.00
C ALA A 370 -22.72 -30.83 40.01
N LYS A 371 -22.97 -31.57 38.91
CA LYS A 371 -24.01 -32.61 38.85
C LYS A 371 -23.64 -33.83 39.68
N ASP A 372 -22.35 -34.18 39.71
CA ASP A 372 -21.82 -35.35 40.42
C ASP A 372 -21.55 -35.06 41.92
N ALA A 373 -21.89 -33.85 42.41
CA ALA A 373 -21.68 -33.37 43.77
C ALA A 373 -20.21 -33.43 44.26
N ASP A 374 -19.23 -33.39 43.34
CA ASP A 374 -17.80 -33.40 43.66
C ASP A 374 -17.29 -31.97 43.95
N ILE A 375 -17.45 -31.57 45.20
CA ILE A 375 -17.10 -30.23 45.70
C ILE A 375 -15.59 -29.95 45.59
N ASN A 376 -14.75 -30.99 45.67
CA ASN A 376 -13.29 -30.83 45.59
C ASN A 376 -12.85 -30.46 44.17
N ASN A 377 -13.39 -31.16 43.17
CA ASN A 377 -13.11 -30.91 41.76
C ASN A 377 -13.68 -29.55 41.30
N VAL A 378 -14.85 -29.16 41.81
CA VAL A 378 -15.39 -27.80 41.58
C VAL A 378 -14.45 -26.73 42.12
N ARG A 379 -13.88 -26.92 43.32
CA ARG A 379 -12.95 -25.97 43.95
C ARG A 379 -11.63 -25.85 43.18
N GLU A 380 -11.13 -26.97 42.66
CA GLU A 380 -9.90 -27.00 41.87
C GLU A 380 -10.06 -26.32 40.50
N LEU A 381 -11.17 -26.59 39.81
CA LEU A 381 -11.51 -25.94 38.52
C LEU A 381 -11.79 -24.44 38.69
N LEU A 382 -12.41 -24.02 39.79
CA LEU A 382 -12.60 -22.61 40.10
C LEU A 382 -11.27 -21.91 40.38
N LYS A 383 -10.35 -22.56 41.11
CA LYS A 383 -9.01 -22.02 41.37
C LYS A 383 -8.18 -21.87 40.09
N GLU A 384 -8.32 -22.80 39.14
CA GLU A 384 -7.68 -22.70 37.81
C GLU A 384 -8.23 -21.49 37.02
N ILE A 385 -9.53 -21.20 37.12
CA ILE A 385 -10.16 -20.02 36.49
C ILE A 385 -9.75 -18.72 37.20
N GLU A 386 -9.71 -18.72 38.53
CA GLU A 386 -9.40 -17.55 39.35
C GLU A 386 -7.94 -17.11 39.15
N VAL A 387 -7.00 -18.05 39.11
CA VAL A 387 -5.59 -17.77 38.75
C VAL A 387 -5.46 -17.24 37.31
N THR A 388 -6.30 -17.72 36.38
CA THR A 388 -6.32 -17.22 35.00
C THR A 388 -6.94 -15.82 34.88
N ASN A 389 -7.86 -15.45 35.78
CA ASN A 389 -8.52 -14.15 35.82
C ASN A 389 -7.73 -13.10 36.62
N GLU A 390 -7.03 -13.48 37.69
CA GLU A 390 -6.19 -12.57 38.49
C GLU A 390 -4.98 -12.04 37.71
N GLU A 391 -4.52 -12.73 36.67
CA GLU A 391 -3.57 -12.18 35.69
C GLU A 391 -4.19 -11.10 34.77
N SER A 392 -5.51 -10.96 34.73
CA SER A 392 -6.24 -10.10 33.79
C SER A 392 -6.97 -8.91 34.42
N ASP A 393 -7.21 -8.91 35.72
CA ASP A 393 -8.05 -7.91 36.37
C ASP A 393 -7.20 -6.86 37.10
N ASN A 394 -6.80 -5.82 36.35
CA ASN A 394 -6.09 -4.69 36.92
C ASN A 394 -6.89 -3.41 36.66
N ARG A 395 -7.51 -2.84 37.71
CA ARG A 395 -8.21 -1.53 37.70
C ARG A 395 -7.35 -0.35 37.18
N ARG A 396 -6.04 -0.55 36.98
CA ARG A 396 -5.13 0.38 36.29
C ARG A 396 -5.29 0.40 34.75
N GLU A 397 -5.85 -0.64 34.13
CA GLU A 397 -6.04 -0.69 32.67
C GLU A 397 -7.12 0.28 32.16
N SER A 398 -8.17 0.59 32.93
CA SER A 398 -9.29 1.39 32.41
C SER A 398 -8.93 2.85 32.12
N GLY A 399 -8.12 3.49 32.97
CA GLY A 399 -7.63 4.85 32.75
C GLY A 399 -6.66 4.95 31.57
N VAL A 400 -5.80 3.95 31.41
CA VAL A 400 -4.86 3.85 30.28
C VAL A 400 -5.63 3.64 28.96
N LEU A 401 -6.64 2.76 28.97
CA LEU A 401 -7.50 2.51 27.80
C LEU A 401 -8.31 3.74 27.39
N TRP A 402 -8.84 4.49 28.36
CA TRP A 402 -9.57 5.72 28.09
C TRP A 402 -8.67 6.82 27.52
N PHE A 403 -7.48 7.01 28.11
CA PHE A 403 -6.47 7.92 27.57
C PHE A 403 -6.04 7.51 26.15
N PHE A 404 -5.81 6.21 25.94
CA PHE A 404 -5.48 5.66 24.63
C PHE A 404 -6.57 5.91 23.59
N ALA A 405 -7.85 5.74 23.96
CA ALA A 405 -8.98 6.03 23.09
C ALA A 405 -9.02 7.52 22.68
N CYS A 406 -8.93 8.42 23.66
CA CYS A 406 -8.91 9.87 23.43
C CYS A 406 -7.71 10.31 22.58
N ALA A 407 -6.52 9.77 22.86
CA ALA A 407 -5.31 10.05 22.10
C ALA A 407 -5.44 9.54 20.65
N THR A 408 -5.96 8.33 20.45
CA THR A 408 -6.14 7.74 19.12
C THR A 408 -7.10 8.55 18.25
N ILE A 409 -8.24 9.00 18.80
CA ILE A 409 -9.15 9.89 18.06
C ILE A 409 -8.47 11.21 17.73
N SER A 410 -7.84 11.83 18.74
CA SER A 410 -7.24 13.16 18.57
C SER A 410 -6.19 13.12 17.48
N VAL A 411 -5.32 12.10 17.50
CA VAL A 411 -4.32 11.87 16.46
C VAL A 411 -4.98 11.58 15.11
N ALA A 412 -6.01 10.72 15.05
CA ALA A 412 -6.70 10.42 13.80
C ALA A 412 -7.37 11.65 13.18
N LEU A 413 -8.05 12.47 13.99
CA LEU A 413 -8.70 13.71 13.53
C LEU A 413 -7.66 14.75 13.11
N VAL A 414 -6.56 14.89 13.85
CA VAL A 414 -5.45 15.78 13.45
C VAL A 414 -4.84 15.32 12.14
N ILE A 415 -4.59 14.01 11.95
CA ILE A 415 -4.06 13.49 10.68
C ILE A 415 -5.04 13.74 9.54
N VAL A 416 -6.35 13.51 9.75
CA VAL A 416 -7.36 13.78 8.72
C VAL A 416 -7.41 15.28 8.40
N LEU A 417 -7.37 16.16 9.40
CA LEU A 417 -7.33 17.62 9.21
C LEU A 417 -6.07 18.05 8.47
N LEU A 418 -4.90 17.53 8.86
CA LEU A 418 -3.63 17.79 8.18
C LEU A 418 -3.64 17.27 6.75
N ALA A 419 -4.23 16.11 6.51
CA ALA A 419 -4.44 15.62 5.15
C ALA A 419 -5.31 16.62 4.37
N PHE A 420 -6.45 17.05 4.89
CA PHE A 420 -7.29 18.04 4.21
C PHE A 420 -6.61 19.37 3.95
N THR A 421 -5.83 19.89 4.90
CA THR A 421 -5.19 21.20 4.77
C THR A 421 -3.92 21.17 3.94
N TRP A 422 -3.20 20.05 3.92
CA TRP A 422 -1.92 19.92 3.21
C TRP A 422 -2.04 19.21 1.86
N THR A 423 -3.09 18.42 1.62
CA THR A 423 -3.35 17.76 0.32
C THR A 423 -4.39 18.48 -0.53
N SER A 424 -4.93 19.63 -0.10
CA SER A 424 -5.87 20.41 -0.93
C SER A 424 -5.21 20.99 -2.19
N ASP A 425 -3.88 21.16 -2.17
CA ASP A 425 -3.09 21.67 -3.30
C ASP A 425 -2.34 20.56 -4.08
N GLY A 426 -2.63 19.29 -3.81
CA GLY A 426 -2.02 18.13 -4.47
C GLY A 426 -1.09 17.34 -3.57
#